data_AF-A0A7S3HZ91-F1
#
_entry.id   AF-A0A7S3HZ91-F1
#
_cell.length_a   1.000
_cell.length_b   1.000
_cell.length_c   1.000
_cell.angle_alpha   90.00
_cell.angle_beta   90.00
_cell.angle_gamma   90.00
#
_symmetry.space_group_name_H-M   'P 1'
#
loop_
_entity.id
_entity.type
_entity.pdbx_description
1 polymer ?
#
loop_
_entity_poly.entity_id
_entity_poly.type
_entity_poly.pdbx_seq_one_letter_code
_entity_poly.pdbx_strand_id
1 'polypeptide(L)'
;MINVEHNKQYSAGLLMMNCFWALVFGYFALRFDSDPETCEASDINDFRWGRASNFQREERFIDVGFRFRLTLTIAFASYAMMTVLGSLSYVITSDTIRKLLFFVLALVNYAVFFAWIFAFYVRVQHSGKVCSGDYLDSNDSREGFLIEQGRFIKIAIVCVLTLVTAAVTFVLCKIIRTPTQKPAEIELERI
;
A
#
# COMPACT_ATOMS: atom_id res chain seq x y z
N MET A 1 -6.00 -34.46 -28.71
CA MET A 1 -4.87 -33.90 -27.94
C MET A 1 -4.88 -32.41 -28.13
N ILE A 2 -5.42 -31.66 -27.16
CA ILE A 2 -5.38 -30.20 -27.17
C ILE A 2 -4.22 -29.83 -26.24
N ASN A 3 -3.08 -29.42 -26.81
CA ASN A 3 -1.99 -28.82 -26.06
C ASN A 3 -2.45 -27.43 -25.64
N VAL A 4 -3.10 -27.36 -24.48
CA VAL A 4 -3.52 -26.11 -23.88
C VAL A 4 -2.31 -25.53 -23.13
N GLU A 5 -1.62 -24.58 -23.74
CA GLU A 5 -0.71 -23.65 -23.06
C GLU A 5 -1.48 -22.69 -22.12
N HIS A 6 -2.30 -23.21 -21.19
CA HIS A 6 -3.05 -22.44 -20.18
C HIS A 6 -2.32 -22.36 -18.84
N ASN A 7 -1.01 -22.11 -18.89
CA ASN A 7 -0.22 -21.78 -17.71
C ASN A 7 0.15 -20.30 -17.69
N LYS A 8 -0.86 -19.41 -17.66
CA LYS A 8 -0.72 -18.21 -16.83
C LYS A 8 -1.11 -18.59 -15.41
N GLN A 9 -0.31 -19.49 -14.83
CA GLN A 9 -0.39 -19.80 -13.41
C GLN A 9 -0.10 -18.52 -12.63
N TYR A 10 -0.62 -18.47 -11.40
CA TYR A 10 -0.16 -17.47 -10.44
C TYR A 10 1.37 -17.56 -10.36
N SER A 11 2.07 -16.42 -10.46
CA SER A 11 3.53 -16.46 -10.42
C SER A 11 3.99 -16.90 -9.02
N ALA A 12 4.89 -17.88 -8.95
CA ALA A 12 5.45 -18.32 -7.68
C ALA A 12 6.15 -17.15 -6.94
N GLY A 13 6.80 -16.25 -7.69
CA GLY A 13 7.39 -15.05 -7.11
C GLY A 13 6.35 -14.11 -6.49
N LEU A 14 5.17 -13.98 -7.10
CA LEU A 14 4.08 -13.18 -6.54
C LEU A 14 3.50 -13.82 -5.29
N LEU A 15 3.40 -15.16 -5.24
CA LEU A 15 2.97 -15.89 -4.05
C LEU A 15 3.94 -15.67 -2.88
N MET A 16 5.24 -15.83 -3.13
CA MET A 16 6.28 -15.60 -2.12
C MET A 16 6.27 -14.15 -1.62
N MET A 17 6.08 -13.19 -2.53
CA MET A 17 5.96 -11.77 -2.18
C MET A 17 4.74 -11.50 -1.28
N ASN A 18 3.57 -12.07 -1.59
CA ASN A 18 2.39 -11.91 -0.74
C ASN A 18 2.57 -12.55 0.63
N CYS A 19 3.22 -13.72 0.69
CA CYS A 19 3.54 -14.38 1.95
C CYS A 19 4.47 -13.52 2.82
N PHE A 20 5.55 -12.99 2.22
CA PHE A 20 6.46 -12.06 2.88
C PHE A 20 5.71 -10.84 3.44
N TRP A 21 4.87 -10.19 2.63
CA TRP A 21 4.09 -9.05 3.09
C TRP A 21 3.06 -9.42 4.16
N ALA A 22 2.41 -10.58 4.06
CA ALA A 22 1.52 -11.06 5.11
C ALA A 22 2.25 -11.20 6.44
N LEU A 23 3.49 -11.70 6.45
CA LEU A 23 4.30 -11.78 7.68
C LEU A 23 4.66 -10.40 8.22
N VAL A 24 5.12 -9.49 7.36
CA VAL A 24 5.48 -8.10 7.75
C VAL A 24 4.27 -7.36 8.32
N PHE A 25 3.11 -7.41 7.67
CA PHE A 25 1.90 -6.76 8.20
C PHE A 25 1.33 -7.50 9.39
N GLY A 26 1.47 -8.83 9.45
CA GLY A 26 1.06 -9.64 10.59
C GLY A 26 1.81 -9.25 11.86
N TYR A 27 3.11 -8.95 11.77
CA TYR A 27 3.90 -8.42 12.89
C TYR A 27 3.26 -7.15 13.48
N PHE A 28 2.87 -6.19 12.64
CA PHE A 28 2.25 -4.96 13.11
C PHE A 28 0.77 -5.11 13.48
N ALA A 29 0.02 -6.01 12.83
CA ALA A 29 -1.41 -6.18 13.03
C ALA A 29 -1.75 -7.00 14.29
N LEU A 30 -0.94 -8.02 14.61
CA LEU A 30 -1.21 -8.97 15.69
C LEU A 30 -0.80 -8.46 17.08
N ARG A 31 -0.21 -7.26 17.18
CA ARG A 31 0.10 -6.61 18.46
C ARG A 31 0.93 -7.49 19.39
N PHE A 32 2.15 -7.82 18.95
CA PHE A 32 3.10 -8.48 19.84
C PHE A 32 3.69 -7.54 20.91
N ASP A 33 3.16 -6.32 21.06
CA ASP A 33 3.69 -5.28 21.94
C ASP A 33 2.62 -4.75 22.92
N SER A 34 3.08 -4.23 24.06
CA SER A 34 2.32 -3.75 25.22
C SER A 34 2.11 -2.24 25.28
N ASP A 35 2.51 -1.50 24.25
CA ASP A 35 2.46 -0.04 24.23
C ASP A 35 1.04 0.55 24.22
N PRO A 36 0.85 1.75 24.82
CA PRO A 36 -0.45 2.41 24.89
C PRO A 36 -1.01 2.70 23.49
N GLU A 37 -2.25 2.25 23.26
CA GLU A 37 -2.86 2.16 21.93
C GLU A 37 -3.31 3.50 21.35
N THR A 38 -3.43 4.51 22.21
CA THR A 38 -4.09 5.78 21.88
C THR A 38 -3.07 6.91 21.91
N CYS A 39 -2.86 7.52 20.75
CA CYS A 39 -2.25 8.84 20.67
C CYS A 39 -3.32 9.84 20.24
N GLU A 40 -3.72 10.68 21.19
CA GLU A 40 -4.69 11.74 21.00
C GLU A 40 -3.92 13.04 20.74
N ALA A 41 -3.78 13.40 19.47
CA ALA A 41 -3.24 14.72 19.13
C ALA A 41 -4.37 15.75 19.20
N SER A 42 -4.42 16.54 20.27
CA SER A 42 -5.35 17.66 20.44
C SER A 42 -4.69 18.96 19.98
N ASP A 43 -4.53 19.16 18.68
CA ASP A 43 -4.04 20.45 18.18
C ASP A 43 -5.20 21.35 17.74
N ILE A 44 -5.18 22.61 18.18
CA ILE A 44 -6.09 23.69 17.78
C ILE A 44 -6.00 23.90 16.26
N ASN A 45 -4.94 23.43 15.60
CA ASN A 45 -4.78 23.53 14.15
C ASN A 45 -5.31 22.33 13.34
N ASP A 46 -5.74 21.24 13.99
CA ASP A 46 -6.26 20.02 13.32
C ASP A 46 -7.80 20.03 13.14
N PHE A 47 -8.44 21.20 13.21
CA PHE A 47 -9.86 21.30 12.86
C PHE A 47 -10.09 20.93 11.39
N ARG A 48 -11.03 20.02 11.14
CA ARG A 48 -11.58 19.77 9.81
C ARG A 48 -11.92 21.11 9.14
N TRP A 49 -11.21 21.42 8.06
CA TRP A 49 -11.51 22.57 7.21
C TRP A 49 -12.98 22.47 6.75
N GLY A 50 -13.83 23.40 7.21
CA GLY A 50 -15.22 23.51 6.75
C GLY A 50 -16.36 23.24 7.73
N ARG A 51 -16.18 23.28 9.05
CA ARG A 51 -17.34 23.27 9.97
C ARG A 51 -17.29 24.43 10.96
N ALA A 52 -18.05 25.48 10.61
CA ALA A 52 -18.26 26.67 11.42
C ALA A 52 -18.81 26.32 12.82
N SER A 53 -18.26 27.03 13.77
CA SER A 53 -18.59 27.15 15.19
C SER A 53 -20.07 27.02 15.52
N ASN A 54 -20.39 26.19 16.54
CA ASN A 54 -21.45 26.37 17.56
C ASN A 54 -22.10 25.06 18.05
N PHE A 55 -21.60 23.90 17.67
CA PHE A 55 -22.06 22.64 18.27
C PHE A 55 -21.10 22.15 19.35
N GLN A 56 -21.69 21.76 20.48
CA GLN A 56 -21.06 21.32 21.72
C GLN A 56 -19.76 20.53 21.50
N ARG A 57 -18.78 20.93 22.30
CA ARG A 57 -17.39 20.46 22.36
C ARG A 57 -17.35 19.01 22.91
N GLU A 58 -17.99 18.07 22.23
CA GLU A 58 -17.53 16.67 22.27
C GLU A 58 -16.25 16.64 21.45
N GLU A 59 -15.14 16.68 22.16
CA GLU A 59 -13.78 16.60 21.63
C GLU A 59 -13.65 15.31 20.81
N ARG A 60 -13.85 15.43 19.50
CA ARG A 60 -13.59 14.34 18.55
C ARG A 60 -12.08 14.22 18.39
N PHE A 61 -11.44 13.62 19.38
CA PHE A 61 -10.06 13.18 19.27
C PHE A 61 -9.94 12.24 18.08
N ILE A 62 -8.94 12.48 17.25
CA ILE A 62 -8.62 11.61 16.13
C ILE A 62 -7.61 10.59 16.66
N ASP A 63 -8.07 9.37 16.90
CA ASP A 63 -7.17 8.26 17.23
C ASP A 63 -6.39 7.83 15.99
N VAL A 64 -5.14 8.28 15.91
CA VAL A 64 -4.20 7.93 14.84
C VAL A 64 -3.78 6.46 14.94
N GLY A 65 -3.61 5.95 16.16
CA GLY A 65 -3.19 4.58 16.42
C GLY A 65 -4.21 3.58 15.89
N PHE A 66 -5.49 3.81 16.15
CA PHE A 66 -6.57 3.02 15.57
C PHE A 66 -6.53 3.03 14.04
N ARG A 67 -6.29 4.18 13.40
CA ARG A 67 -6.27 4.29 11.93
C ARG A 67 -5.10 3.53 11.30
N PHE A 68 -3.90 3.65 11.85
CA PHE A 68 -2.75 2.88 11.36
C PHE A 68 -2.96 1.38 11.56
N ARG A 69 -3.43 0.98 12.74
CA ARG A 69 -3.79 -0.42 13.01
C ARG A 69 -4.83 -0.95 12.04
N LEU A 70 -5.89 -0.19 11.79
CA LEU A 70 -6.95 -0.59 10.85
C LEU A 70 -6.35 -0.85 9.47
N THR A 71 -5.50 0.05 8.97
CA THR A 71 -4.83 -0.12 7.68
C THR A 71 -3.93 -1.35 7.66
N LEU A 72 -3.09 -1.55 8.68
CA LEU A 72 -2.16 -2.68 8.75
C LEU A 72 -2.91 -4.01 8.90
N THR A 73 -4.05 -4.02 9.60
CA THR A 73 -4.93 -5.19 9.73
C THR A 73 -5.59 -5.54 8.39
N ILE A 74 -6.11 -4.54 7.66
CA ILE A 74 -6.67 -4.74 6.32
C ILE A 74 -5.60 -5.28 5.37
N ALA A 75 -4.40 -4.71 5.40
CA ALA A 75 -3.28 -5.17 4.59
C ALA A 75 -2.92 -6.62 4.94
N PHE A 76 -2.73 -6.94 6.22
CA PHE A 76 -2.45 -8.30 6.68
C PHE A 76 -3.48 -9.32 6.19
N ALA A 77 -4.77 -9.07 6.47
CA ALA A 77 -5.86 -9.97 6.08
C ALA A 77 -5.89 -10.16 4.55
N SER A 78 -5.65 -9.08 3.81
CA SER A 78 -5.65 -9.10 2.35
C SER A 78 -4.47 -9.90 1.78
N TYR A 79 -3.25 -9.71 2.29
CA TYR A 79 -2.08 -10.49 1.85
C TYR A 79 -2.17 -11.96 2.26
N ALA A 80 -2.70 -12.26 3.44
CA ALA A 80 -2.99 -13.63 3.86
C ALA A 80 -4.01 -14.29 2.92
N MET A 81 -5.12 -13.60 2.61
CA MET A 81 -6.13 -14.07 1.67
C MET A 81 -5.55 -14.28 0.26
N MET A 82 -4.75 -13.35 -0.25
CA MET A 82 -4.08 -13.50 -1.54
C MET A 82 -3.11 -14.68 -1.57
N THR A 83 -2.43 -14.97 -0.45
CA THR A 83 -1.54 -16.13 -0.32
C THR A 83 -2.32 -17.44 -0.37
N VAL A 84 -3.46 -17.52 0.34
CA VAL A 84 -4.33 -18.70 0.32
C VAL A 84 -4.94 -18.91 -1.06
N LEU A 85 -5.53 -17.87 -1.67
CA LEU A 85 -6.14 -17.95 -2.99
C LEU A 85 -5.10 -18.25 -4.09
N GLY A 86 -3.91 -17.66 -4.00
CA GLY A 86 -2.78 -17.96 -4.87
C GLY A 86 -2.36 -19.43 -4.77
N SER A 87 -2.26 -19.97 -3.55
CA SER A 87 -1.96 -21.39 -3.31
C SER A 87 -3.05 -22.31 -3.87
N LEU A 88 -4.33 -21.98 -3.64
CA LEU A 88 -5.47 -22.73 -4.18
C LEU A 88 -5.48 -22.78 -5.71
N SER A 89 -4.99 -21.73 -6.37
CA SER A 89 -4.91 -21.67 -7.84
C SER A 89 -3.99 -22.73 -8.46
N TYR A 90 -3.06 -23.32 -7.69
CA TYR A 90 -2.21 -24.42 -8.14
C TYR A 90 -2.89 -25.78 -8.07
N VAL A 91 -3.86 -25.94 -7.17
CA VAL A 91 -4.56 -27.22 -6.95
C VAL A 91 -5.81 -27.32 -7.81
N ILE A 92 -6.47 -26.20 -8.08
CA ILE A 92 -7.74 -26.17 -8.80
C ILE A 92 -7.53 -26.23 -10.30
N THR A 93 -8.04 -27.29 -10.92
CA THR A 93 -7.97 -27.53 -12.38
C THR A 93 -9.13 -26.90 -13.15
N SER A 94 -10.22 -26.54 -12.47
CA SER A 94 -11.41 -25.96 -13.12
C SER A 94 -11.19 -24.50 -13.54
N ASP A 95 -11.34 -24.23 -14.84
CA ASP A 95 -11.16 -22.89 -15.41
C ASP A 95 -12.15 -21.85 -14.85
N THR A 96 -13.40 -22.24 -14.65
CA THR A 96 -14.43 -21.34 -14.11
C THR A 96 -14.09 -20.90 -12.70
N ILE A 97 -13.67 -21.84 -11.85
CA ILE A 97 -13.26 -21.53 -10.47
C ILE A 97 -11.99 -20.69 -10.49
N ARG A 98 -11.02 -21.00 -11.35
CA ARG A 98 -9.79 -20.21 -11.48
C ARG A 98 -10.06 -18.76 -11.89
N LYS A 99 -10.95 -18.51 -12.85
CA LYS A 99 -11.37 -17.15 -13.23
C LYS A 99 -12.01 -16.40 -12.05
N LEU A 100 -12.86 -17.08 -11.29
CA LEU A 100 -13.46 -16.50 -10.08
C LEU A 100 -12.40 -16.17 -9.03
N LEU A 101 -11.42 -17.05 -8.80
CA LEU A 101 -10.30 -16.79 -7.87
C LEU A 101 -9.50 -15.56 -8.29
N PHE A 102 -9.18 -15.43 -9.59
CA PHE A 102 -8.47 -14.24 -10.09
C PHE A 102 -9.29 -12.96 -9.96
N PHE A 103 -10.61 -13.03 -10.15
CA PHE A 103 -11.50 -11.91 -9.88
C PHE A 103 -11.48 -11.48 -8.41
N VAL A 104 -11.56 -12.45 -7.48
CA VAL A 104 -11.47 -12.17 -6.04
C VAL A 104 -10.09 -11.62 -5.66
N LEU A 105 -9.01 -12.19 -6.20
CA LEU A 105 -7.65 -11.67 -6.02
C LEU A 105 -7.52 -10.21 -6.48
N ALA A 106 -8.14 -9.84 -7.60
CA ALA A 106 -8.17 -8.46 -8.07
C ALA A 106 -8.90 -7.53 -7.10
N LEU A 107 -10.06 -7.94 -6.57
CA LEU A 107 -10.80 -7.18 -5.56
C LEU A 107 -10.00 -6.96 -4.26
N VAL A 108 -9.34 -8.01 -3.78
CA VAL A 108 -8.48 -7.93 -2.58
C VAL A 108 -7.30 -6.99 -2.82
N ASN A 109 -6.70 -7.02 -4.02
CA ASN A 109 -5.63 -6.10 -4.38
C ASN A 109 -6.10 -4.63 -4.40
N TYR A 110 -7.33 -4.35 -4.87
CA TYR A 110 -7.91 -3.02 -4.76
C TYR A 110 -8.12 -2.59 -3.30
N ALA A 111 -8.54 -3.49 -2.42
CA ALA A 111 -8.67 -3.18 -0.99
C ALA A 111 -7.33 -2.75 -0.38
N VAL A 112 -6.24 -3.47 -0.70
CA VAL A 112 -4.88 -3.09 -0.29
C VAL A 112 -4.47 -1.72 -0.84
N PHE A 113 -4.77 -1.46 -2.11
CA PHE A 113 -4.47 -0.16 -2.73
C PHE A 113 -5.16 1.00 -2.00
N PHE A 114 -6.47 0.88 -1.71
CA PHE A 114 -7.20 1.91 -0.98
C PHE A 114 -6.75 2.03 0.48
N ALA A 115 -6.40 0.91 1.13
CA ALA A 115 -5.84 0.93 2.46
C ALA A 115 -4.52 1.73 2.50
N TRP A 116 -3.64 1.55 1.51
CA TRP A 116 -2.41 2.33 1.41
C TRP A 116 -2.65 3.82 1.18
N ILE A 117 -3.58 4.19 0.30
CA ILE A 117 -3.97 5.60 0.12
C ILE A 117 -4.42 6.20 1.46
N PHE A 118 -5.24 5.46 2.21
CA PHE A 118 -5.71 5.89 3.52
C PHE A 118 -4.56 6.02 4.53
N ALA A 119 -3.63 5.06 4.62
CA ALA A 119 -2.44 5.19 5.46
C ALA A 119 -1.58 6.40 5.10
N PHE A 120 -1.37 6.65 3.80
CA PHE A 120 -0.58 7.79 3.35
C PHE A 120 -1.26 9.11 3.72
N TYR A 121 -2.57 9.19 3.51
CA TYR A 121 -3.37 10.34 3.92
C TYR A 121 -3.22 10.61 5.42
N VAL A 122 -3.46 9.60 6.27
CA VAL A 122 -3.35 9.73 7.73
C VAL A 122 -1.92 10.10 8.14
N ARG A 123 -0.89 9.53 7.49
CA ARG A 123 0.51 9.80 7.82
C ARG A 123 0.96 11.22 7.48
N VAL A 124 0.39 11.83 6.45
CA VAL A 124 0.71 13.20 6.02
C VAL A 124 0.00 14.26 6.89
N GLN A 125 -1.11 13.91 7.56
CA GLN A 125 -1.79 14.77 8.54
C GLN A 125 -0.85 15.15 9.70
N HIS A 126 -1.11 16.32 10.31
CA HIS A 126 -0.29 16.83 11.41
C HIS A 126 -0.31 15.88 12.62
N SER A 127 -1.50 15.49 13.08
CA SER A 127 -1.70 14.40 14.05
C SER A 127 -0.92 13.12 13.72
N GLY A 128 -0.90 12.71 12.45
CA GLY A 128 -0.12 11.57 11.98
C GLY A 128 1.39 11.73 12.20
N LYS A 129 1.93 12.92 11.95
CA LYS A 129 3.35 13.25 12.16
C LYS A 129 3.71 13.35 13.65
N VAL A 130 2.86 14.00 14.45
CA VAL A 130 3.04 14.12 15.91
C VAL A 130 3.05 12.74 16.56
N CYS A 131 2.02 11.95 16.32
CA CYS A 131 1.89 10.62 16.92
C CYS A 131 2.91 9.59 16.41
N SER A 132 3.52 9.81 15.25
CA SER A 132 4.61 8.98 14.74
C SER A 132 6.01 9.46 15.13
N GLY A 133 6.08 10.48 15.98
CA GLY A 133 7.33 10.95 16.56
C GLY A 133 8.17 11.85 15.66
N ASP A 134 7.60 12.45 14.60
CA ASP A 134 8.36 13.40 13.75
C ASP A 134 8.70 14.71 14.50
N TYR A 135 8.00 15.02 15.59
CA TYR A 135 8.16 16.24 16.39
C TYR A 135 8.72 15.99 17.80
N LEU A 136 9.21 14.78 18.08
CA LEU A 136 9.82 14.48 19.38
C LEU A 136 11.14 15.24 19.55
N ASP A 137 11.32 15.85 20.72
CA ASP A 137 12.57 16.53 21.06
C ASP A 137 13.70 15.52 21.23
N SER A 138 14.96 15.98 21.27
CA SER A 138 16.13 15.09 21.43
C SER A 138 16.12 14.30 22.72
N ASN A 139 15.35 14.74 23.73
CA ASN A 139 15.29 14.14 25.05
C ASN A 139 14.10 13.18 25.22
N ASP A 140 13.17 13.14 24.27
CA ASP A 140 12.00 12.26 24.36
C ASP A 140 12.34 10.83 23.90
N SER A 141 11.62 9.85 24.46
CA SER A 141 11.75 8.46 24.02
C SER A 141 11.32 8.32 22.56
N ARG A 142 12.21 7.77 21.73
CA ARG A 142 11.94 7.42 20.32
C ARG A 142 11.49 5.97 20.15
N GLU A 143 11.27 5.29 21.26
CA GLU A 143 10.78 3.93 21.31
C GLU A 143 9.26 3.98 21.44
N GLY A 144 8.58 3.11 20.71
CA GLY A 144 7.13 3.06 20.71
C GLY A 144 6.60 2.39 19.45
N PHE A 145 5.69 1.44 19.61
CA PHE A 145 5.08 0.70 18.51
C PHE A 145 4.43 1.64 17.47
N LEU A 146 3.79 2.72 17.93
CA LEU A 146 3.17 3.70 17.05
C LEU A 146 4.19 4.51 16.23
N ILE A 147 5.35 4.82 16.83
CA ILE A 147 6.47 5.48 16.15
C ILE A 147 7.03 4.54 15.08
N GLU A 148 7.22 3.25 15.40
CA GLU A 148 7.70 2.26 14.45
C GLU A 148 6.75 2.08 13.27
N GLN A 149 5.43 1.97 13.52
CA GLN A 149 4.41 1.90 12.47
C GLN A 149 4.45 3.15 11.57
N GLY A 150 4.49 4.34 12.18
CA GLY A 150 4.56 5.59 11.44
C GLY A 150 5.85 5.74 10.64
N ARG A 151 6.98 5.23 11.15
CA ARG A 151 8.26 5.18 10.44
C ARG A 151 8.22 4.20 9.28
N PHE A 152 7.63 3.01 9.48
CA PHE A 152 7.44 2.03 8.41
C PHE A 152 6.60 2.61 7.27
N ILE A 153 5.47 3.25 7.57
CA ILE A 153 4.62 3.89 6.54
C ILE A 153 5.39 5.01 5.83
N LYS A 154 6.17 5.83 6.56
CA LYS A 154 7.01 6.88 5.97
C LYS A 154 8.03 6.32 4.98
N ILE A 155 8.75 5.27 5.37
CA ILE A 155 9.72 4.59 4.51
C ILE A 155 9.01 4.01 3.28
N ALA A 156 7.86 3.36 3.46
CA ALA A 156 7.08 2.83 2.35
C ALA A 156 6.66 3.92 1.34
N ILE A 157 6.21 5.09 1.82
CA ILE A 157 5.90 6.25 0.97
C ILE A 157 7.13 6.66 0.14
N VAL A 158 8.28 6.82 0.78
CA VAL A 158 9.52 7.23 0.11
C VAL A 158 9.93 6.19 -0.94
N CYS A 159 9.90 4.90 -0.59
CA CYS A 159 10.19 3.82 -1.53
C CYS A 159 9.24 3.84 -2.74
N VAL A 160 7.92 3.97 -2.53
CA VAL A 160 6.95 4.02 -3.64
C VAL A 160 7.20 5.24 -4.53
N LEU A 161 7.39 6.42 -3.93
CA LEU A 161 7.65 7.64 -4.71
C LEU A 161 8.94 7.54 -5.52
N THR A 162 10.02 7.01 -4.94
CA THR A 162 11.30 6.82 -5.65
C THR A 162 11.19 5.81 -6.79
N LEU A 163 10.44 4.72 -6.62
CA LEU A 163 10.19 3.75 -7.69
C LEU A 163 9.36 4.36 -8.82
N VAL A 164 8.33 5.14 -8.49
CA VAL A 164 7.50 5.84 -9.48
C VAL A 164 8.32 6.86 -10.26
N THR A 165 9.12 7.69 -9.59
CA THR A 165 9.96 8.67 -10.28
C THR A 165 10.99 8.00 -11.17
N ALA A 166 11.66 6.95 -10.69
CA ALA A 166 12.60 6.17 -11.50
C ALA A 166 11.93 5.54 -12.74
N ALA A 167 10.73 4.98 -12.60
CA ALA A 167 9.97 4.41 -13.71
C ALA A 167 9.59 5.47 -14.75
N VAL A 168 9.12 6.64 -14.31
CA VAL A 168 8.79 7.76 -15.20
C VAL A 168 10.04 8.26 -15.92
N THR A 169 11.15 8.47 -15.22
CA THR A 169 12.42 8.87 -15.82
C THR A 169 12.88 7.85 -16.87
N PHE A 170 12.80 6.55 -16.57
CA PHE A 170 13.16 5.49 -17.51
C PHE A 170 12.30 5.54 -18.79
N VAL A 171 10.98 5.69 -18.65
CA VAL A 171 10.05 5.80 -19.79
C VAL A 171 10.37 7.04 -20.63
N LEU A 172 10.59 8.20 -20.00
CA LEU A 172 10.96 9.43 -20.70
C LEU A 172 12.29 9.28 -21.45
N CYS A 173 13.31 8.69 -20.82
CA CYS A 173 14.58 8.40 -21.48
C CYS A 173 14.41 7.48 -22.69
N LYS A 174 13.53 6.46 -22.59
CA LYS A 174 13.23 5.56 -23.72
C LYS A 174 12.53 6.30 -24.86
N ILE A 175 11.55 7.16 -24.56
CA ILE A 175 10.84 7.97 -25.56
C ILE A 175 11.83 8.89 -26.28
N ILE A 176 12.68 9.60 -25.55
CA ILE A 176 13.68 10.53 -26.13
C ILE A 176 14.71 9.80 -26.99
N ARG A 177 15.13 8.60 -26.59
CA ARG A 177 16.15 7.81 -27.32
C ARG A 177 15.61 7.07 -28.53
N THR A 178 14.29 6.87 -28.65
CA THR A 178 13.73 6.15 -29.79
C THR A 178 13.86 7.07 -31.02
N PRO A 179 14.77 6.78 -31.97
CA PRO A 179 14.92 7.64 -33.13
C PRO A 179 13.59 7.64 -33.87
N THR A 180 13.02 8.82 -34.07
CA THR A 180 11.93 9.01 -35.02
C THR A 180 12.46 8.57 -36.38
N GLN A 181 12.20 7.32 -36.77
CA GLN A 181 12.42 6.89 -38.15
C GLN A 181 11.71 7.91 -39.03
N LYS A 182 12.49 8.70 -39.76
CA LYS A 182 11.93 9.66 -40.70
C LYS A 182 11.17 8.82 -41.73
N PRO A 183 9.89 9.13 -42.01
CA PRO A 183 9.05 8.34 -42.91
C PRO A 183 9.54 8.32 -44.38
N ALA A 184 10.68 8.95 -44.69
CA ALA A 184 11.20 9.11 -46.05
C ALA A 184 11.88 7.85 -46.64
N GLU A 185 12.22 6.83 -45.84
CA GLU A 185 12.85 5.61 -46.37
C GLU A 185 11.85 4.51 -46.77
N ILE A 186 10.58 4.60 -46.34
CA ILE A 186 9.57 3.58 -46.65
C ILE A 186 9.03 3.71 -48.09
N GLU A 187 9.16 4.89 -48.73
CA GLU A 187 8.75 5.07 -50.13
C GLU A 187 9.82 4.62 -51.13
N LEU A 188 11.12 4.61 -50.77
CA LEU A 188 12.18 4.21 -51.69
C LEU A 188 12.37 2.69 -51.78
N GLU A 189 11.96 1.91 -50.78
CA GLU A 189 11.93 0.44 -50.85
C GLU A 189 10.67 -0.12 -51.53
N ARG A 190 9.71 0.76 -51.85
CA ARG A 190 8.43 0.36 -52.47
C ARG A 190 8.39 0.62 -53.98
N ILE A 191 9.46 1.17 -54.56
CA ILE A 191 9.67 1.41 -56.00
C ILE A 191 10.78 0.47 -56.47
#